data_AF-A0A1B0D1Y1-F1
#
_entry.id   AF-A0A1B0D1Y1-F1
#
_cell.length_a   1.000
_cell.length_b   1.000
_cell.length_c   1.000
_cell.angle_alpha   90.00
_cell.angle_beta   90.00
_cell.angle_gamma   90.00
#
_symmetry.space_group_name_H-M   'P 1'
#
loop_
_entity.id
_entity.type
_entity.pdbx_description
1 polymer ?
#
loop_
_entity_poly.entity_id
_entity_poly.type
_entity_poly.pdbx_seq_one_letter_code
_entity_poly.pdbx_strand_id
1 'polypeptide(L)'
;MEPPSLDLAKVYESKSPQLKREDVTILQEWINARKYNTTVLDEIDLISFLCECDYDVEMAKKRITGTILFRSRAKIFQDIDMRSKSVKAAMESVLVSSLKLEDGSCKLAIFIKILHSDPQQIDIANVIKVILMYIYLWFRGLEPPVDHVIIVDLEVVTLAHLEALNLQSTLRELSCFYNYFSLGTLKTLHFINVGSWIDQLLSILKSTMGRDFSEKICVHTNVNNLLEFISLEHLPKELGGNFLAFHQLHEAMKELLGKHTDELLKKYEIQSNEFLHIDSKSSKSSNPEADLFGADDQEVAELKMRFISPEEEYTKHRELKREDVRNILEWLCRQPHLPNITESEAIFFLYACYNSIEQTKKTIDNYYTIRTHTMDIFRNRDVCSKEMLDISNVMLYTPLLDDHPQGYKIMYCRLMDPDVTKYIHVDAVKLYNFVFDHWLWTEGTAPGHVLIVDMDSACLGHATRMSLSVAKKYLHFLQEAIPVRLKGLHVINTASFIDKILALIRPFVKKELISLVHFHTDMETVYPLIPQKLFPKEFGGKADSILELHKKMKEKLFANRDFFIHEENTRLVNEKLRPSEKKSTTADEAFGFEGSFKRLNID
;
A
#
# COMPACT_ATOMS: atom_id res chain seq x y z
N MET A 1 -2.77 35.26 -17.87
CA MET A 1 -2.83 35.42 -16.41
C MET A 1 -1.57 34.80 -15.85
N GLU A 2 -0.69 35.58 -15.24
CA GLU A 2 0.54 35.06 -14.62
C GLU A 2 0.31 34.90 -13.11
N PRO A 3 0.85 33.84 -12.49
CA PRO A 3 0.85 33.74 -11.05
C PRO A 3 1.63 34.92 -10.45
N PRO A 4 1.23 35.38 -9.25
CA PRO A 4 1.99 36.42 -8.55
C PRO A 4 3.43 35.97 -8.28
N SER A 5 4.34 36.94 -8.14
CA SER A 5 5.72 36.66 -7.72
C SER A 5 5.85 36.88 -6.22
N LEU A 6 6.30 35.86 -5.49
CA LEU A 6 6.44 35.91 -4.04
C LEU A 6 7.77 36.56 -3.65
N ASP A 7 7.71 37.69 -2.95
CA ASP A 7 8.89 38.37 -2.40
C ASP A 7 9.25 37.78 -1.03
N LEU A 8 10.20 36.86 -1.01
CA LEU A 8 10.65 36.17 0.21
C LEU A 8 11.07 37.15 1.33
N ALA A 9 11.67 38.30 0.99
CA ALA A 9 12.09 39.25 2.02
C ALA A 9 10.89 39.81 2.79
N LYS A 10 9.82 40.14 2.08
CA LYS A 10 8.54 40.59 2.68
C LYS A 10 7.84 39.48 3.45
N VAL A 11 7.95 38.22 3.02
CA VAL A 11 7.40 37.07 3.75
C VAL A 11 8.09 36.91 5.11
N TYR A 12 9.43 37.00 5.16
CA TYR A 12 10.15 36.96 6.44
C TYR A 12 9.82 38.17 7.35
N GLU A 13 9.62 39.35 6.77
CA GLU A 13 9.25 40.55 7.53
C GLU A 13 7.85 40.44 8.13
N SER A 14 6.86 40.08 7.32
CA SER A 14 5.44 39.97 7.73
C SER A 14 5.17 38.86 8.74
N LYS A 15 5.96 37.77 8.71
CA LYS A 15 5.82 36.60 9.60
C LYS A 15 6.77 36.62 10.79
N SER A 16 7.52 37.69 10.98
CA SER A 16 8.38 37.87 12.15
C SER A 16 7.53 38.03 13.43
N PRO A 17 7.92 37.45 14.58
CA PRO A 17 9.15 36.69 14.84
C PRO A 17 9.00 35.17 14.65
N GLN A 18 7.88 34.69 14.11
CA GLN A 18 7.52 33.28 14.07
C GLN A 18 8.31 32.52 13.00
N LEU A 19 8.43 33.09 11.80
CA LEU A 19 9.25 32.52 10.72
C LEU A 19 10.72 32.91 10.88
N LYS A 20 11.57 31.95 11.22
CA LYS A 20 13.03 32.16 11.33
C LYS A 20 13.75 31.56 10.12
N ARG A 21 14.74 32.28 9.61
CA ARG A 21 15.66 31.78 8.56
C ARG A 21 16.44 30.53 9.02
N GLU A 22 16.70 30.44 10.32
CA GLU A 22 17.35 29.30 10.96
C GLU A 22 16.52 28.01 10.78
N ASP A 23 15.20 28.07 10.97
CA ASP A 23 14.31 26.90 10.86
C ASP A 23 14.26 26.36 9.43
N VAL A 24 14.22 27.27 8.43
CA VAL A 24 14.32 26.91 7.01
C VAL A 24 15.67 26.27 6.69
N THR A 25 16.76 26.81 7.25
CA THR A 25 18.11 26.25 7.09
C THR A 25 18.20 24.85 7.69
N ILE A 26 17.64 24.64 8.90
CA ILE A 26 17.56 23.33 9.55
C ILE A 26 16.83 22.32 8.68
N LEU A 27 15.68 22.68 8.10
CA LEU A 27 14.95 21.80 7.19
C LEU A 27 15.74 21.47 5.93
N GLN A 28 16.39 22.46 5.32
CA GLN A 28 17.19 22.28 4.11
C GLN A 28 18.38 21.33 4.36
N GLU A 29 19.13 21.54 5.45
CA GLU A 29 20.24 20.67 5.85
C GLU A 29 19.75 19.26 6.16
N TRP A 30 18.62 19.13 6.86
CA TRP A 30 18.00 17.84 7.18
C TRP A 30 17.57 17.06 5.94
N ILE A 31 16.99 17.73 4.93
CA ILE A 31 16.64 17.10 3.63
C ILE A 31 17.90 16.64 2.91
N ASN A 32 18.91 17.52 2.81
CA ASN A 32 20.17 17.23 2.11
C ASN A 32 20.92 16.06 2.75
N ALA A 33 20.92 15.95 4.07
CA ALA A 33 21.58 14.87 4.80
C ALA A 33 20.96 13.48 4.54
N ARG A 34 19.68 13.42 4.18
CA ARG A 34 18.92 12.17 4.00
C ARG A 34 18.90 11.63 2.57
N LYS A 35 19.53 12.33 1.63
CA LYS A 35 19.58 11.95 0.20
C LYS A 35 18.20 11.59 -0.37
N TYR A 36 17.18 12.41 -0.09
CA TYR A 36 15.89 12.26 -0.75
C TYR A 36 16.04 12.64 -2.24
N ASN A 37 16.52 11.72 -3.08
CA ASN A 37 16.84 11.98 -4.49
C ASN A 37 15.59 12.19 -5.38
N THR A 38 14.38 12.11 -4.83
CA THR A 38 13.14 12.01 -5.61
C THR A 38 12.33 13.29 -5.74
N THR A 39 12.57 14.33 -4.93
CA THR A 39 11.81 15.60 -5.02
C THR A 39 12.66 16.79 -4.58
N VAL A 40 12.78 17.80 -5.46
CA VAL A 40 13.43 19.07 -5.13
C VAL A 40 12.43 19.97 -4.41
N LEU A 41 12.69 20.23 -3.12
CA LEU A 41 12.00 21.23 -2.31
C LEU A 41 12.90 22.46 -2.18
N ASP A 42 12.37 23.62 -2.52
CA ASP A 42 13.08 24.89 -2.35
C ASP A 42 12.52 25.72 -1.20
N GLU A 43 13.10 26.91 -0.99
CA GLU A 43 12.81 27.76 0.17
C GLU A 43 11.32 28.08 0.30
N ILE A 44 10.61 28.29 -0.81
CA ILE A 44 9.17 28.58 -0.81
C ILE A 44 8.38 27.37 -0.30
N ASP A 45 8.74 26.17 -0.75
CA ASP A 45 8.10 24.94 -0.29
C ASP A 45 8.29 24.77 1.22
N LEU A 46 9.53 24.98 1.73
CA LEU A 46 9.85 24.84 3.16
C LEU A 46 9.12 25.85 4.04
N ILE A 47 9.06 27.12 3.61
CA ILE A 47 8.30 28.16 4.31
C ILE A 47 6.82 27.79 4.38
N SER A 48 6.27 27.24 3.30
CA SER A 48 4.85 26.85 3.24
C SER A 48 4.54 25.71 4.23
N PHE A 49 5.41 24.69 4.30
CA PHE A 49 5.31 23.63 5.32
C PHE A 49 5.41 24.16 6.74
N LEU A 50 6.36 25.06 7.02
CA LEU A 50 6.48 25.68 8.35
C LEU A 50 5.22 26.47 8.72
N CYS A 51 4.70 27.29 7.80
CA CYS A 51 3.50 28.09 8.06
C CYS A 51 2.28 27.22 8.36
N GLU A 52 2.13 26.08 7.71
CA GLU A 52 1.01 25.17 7.96
C GLU A 52 1.20 24.27 9.20
N CYS A 53 2.42 24.17 9.70
CA CYS A 53 2.74 23.41 10.91
C CYS A 53 2.95 24.33 12.12
N ASP A 54 2.37 25.54 12.10
CA ASP A 54 2.52 26.55 13.15
C ASP A 54 3.99 26.83 13.54
N TYR A 55 4.87 26.78 12.53
CA TYR A 55 6.32 26.96 12.64
C TYR A 55 7.05 25.88 13.47
N ASP A 56 6.40 24.74 13.71
CA ASP A 56 7.03 23.56 14.32
C ASP A 56 7.87 22.81 13.29
N VAL A 57 9.20 22.82 13.49
CA VAL A 57 10.19 22.19 12.62
C VAL A 57 10.02 20.67 12.57
N GLU A 58 9.70 20.01 13.68
CA GLU A 58 9.58 18.54 13.71
C GLU A 58 8.28 18.09 13.04
N MET A 59 7.19 18.81 13.24
CA MET A 59 5.93 18.58 12.51
C MET A 59 6.12 18.82 11.00
N ALA A 60 6.83 19.89 10.62
CA ALA A 60 7.16 20.17 9.23
C ALA A 60 8.01 19.04 8.62
N LYS A 61 9.01 18.51 9.32
CA LYS A 61 9.80 17.33 8.88
C LYS A 61 8.91 16.10 8.64
N LYS A 62 7.96 15.83 9.53
CA LYS A 62 7.01 14.71 9.39
C LYS A 62 6.19 14.87 8.11
N ARG A 63 5.59 16.04 7.91
CA ARG A 63 4.72 16.33 6.74
C ARG A 63 5.49 16.36 5.42
N ILE A 64 6.71 16.90 5.42
CA ILE A 64 7.64 16.84 4.28
C ILE A 64 7.95 15.38 3.91
N THR A 65 8.25 14.53 4.89
CA THR A 65 8.58 13.13 4.60
C THR A 65 7.36 12.39 4.01
N GLY A 66 6.16 12.61 4.57
CA GLY A 66 4.92 12.06 4.03
C GLY A 66 4.67 12.49 2.58
N THR A 67 4.92 13.77 2.27
CA THR A 67 4.85 14.31 0.90
C THR A 67 5.80 13.62 -0.06
N ILE A 68 7.07 13.48 0.32
CA ILE A 68 8.11 12.84 -0.52
C ILE A 68 7.75 11.38 -0.79
N LEU A 69 7.33 10.64 0.25
CA LEU A 69 6.92 9.24 0.13
C LEU A 69 5.69 9.09 -0.77
N PHE A 70 4.66 9.90 -0.54
CA PHE A 70 3.44 9.88 -1.35
C PHE A 70 3.73 10.19 -2.83
N ARG A 71 4.52 11.24 -3.10
CA ARG A 71 4.95 11.62 -4.46
C ARG A 71 5.69 10.49 -5.16
N SER A 72 6.56 9.77 -4.46
CA SER A 72 7.33 8.67 -5.06
C SER A 72 6.47 7.45 -5.46
N ARG A 73 5.22 7.35 -4.98
CA ARG A 73 4.39 6.14 -5.10
C ARG A 73 3.07 6.35 -5.83
N ALA A 74 2.46 7.54 -5.76
CA ALA A 74 1.14 7.76 -6.35
C ALA A 74 1.19 7.89 -7.87
N LYS A 75 0.25 7.24 -8.57
CA LYS A 75 0.18 7.23 -10.05
C LYS A 75 0.02 8.63 -10.64
N ILE A 76 -0.68 9.51 -9.93
CA ILE A 76 -0.84 10.93 -10.29
C ILE A 76 0.49 11.70 -10.32
N PHE A 77 1.58 11.17 -9.75
CA PHE A 77 2.91 11.79 -9.83
C PHE A 77 3.91 11.02 -10.71
N GLN A 78 3.50 9.88 -11.29
CA GLN A 78 4.32 9.07 -12.18
C GLN A 78 4.14 9.50 -13.64
N ASP A 79 5.22 9.37 -14.43
CA ASP A 79 5.23 9.64 -15.87
C ASP A 79 4.64 11.01 -16.25
N ILE A 80 4.90 12.04 -15.44
CA ILE A 80 4.50 13.42 -15.74
C ILE A 80 5.45 13.96 -16.82
N ASP A 81 5.00 13.88 -18.07
CA ASP A 81 5.63 14.54 -19.19
C ASP A 81 4.60 15.44 -19.90
N MET A 82 4.73 16.76 -19.73
CA MET A 82 3.86 17.73 -20.40
C MET A 82 4.00 17.74 -21.92
N ARG A 83 5.10 17.19 -22.44
CA ARG A 83 5.34 17.08 -23.89
C ARG A 83 4.61 15.87 -24.47
N SER A 84 4.19 14.92 -23.63
CA SER A 84 3.46 13.72 -24.03
C SER A 84 2.11 14.04 -24.68
N LYS A 85 1.70 13.18 -25.61
CA LYS A 85 0.40 13.33 -26.31
C LYS A 85 -0.78 13.18 -25.35
N SER A 86 -0.65 12.33 -24.33
CA SER A 86 -1.70 12.04 -23.35
C SER A 86 -1.95 13.22 -22.41
N VAL A 87 -0.89 13.87 -21.91
CA VAL A 87 -1.04 15.08 -21.07
C VAL A 87 -1.59 16.25 -21.89
N LYS A 88 -1.14 16.41 -23.14
CA LYS A 88 -1.73 17.42 -24.05
C LYS A 88 -3.21 17.19 -24.32
N ALA A 89 -3.63 15.95 -24.55
CA ALA A 89 -5.05 15.61 -24.68
C ALA A 89 -5.84 15.94 -23.39
N ALA A 90 -5.26 15.63 -22.23
CA ALA A 90 -5.86 15.99 -20.95
C ALA A 90 -5.99 17.51 -20.74
N MET A 91 -5.02 18.32 -21.20
CA MET A 91 -5.10 19.78 -21.16
C MET A 91 -6.26 20.33 -22.01
N GLU A 92 -6.65 19.65 -23.09
CA GLU A 92 -7.84 20.01 -23.88
C GLU A 92 -9.14 19.54 -23.20
N SER A 93 -9.05 18.62 -22.24
CA SER A 93 -10.20 17.98 -21.59
C SER A 93 -10.68 18.70 -20.32
N VAL A 94 -9.89 19.64 -19.80
CA VAL A 94 -10.16 20.33 -18.53
C VAL A 94 -9.85 21.81 -18.64
N LEU A 95 -10.67 22.62 -17.97
CA LEU A 95 -10.41 24.02 -17.65
C LEU A 95 -10.10 24.12 -16.16
N VAL A 96 -8.95 24.70 -15.83
CA VAL A 96 -8.56 25.06 -14.47
C VAL A 96 -8.15 26.52 -14.47
N SER A 97 -8.70 27.30 -13.55
CA SER A 97 -8.36 28.70 -13.39
C SER A 97 -8.29 29.09 -11.92
N SER A 98 -7.40 30.01 -11.58
CA SER A 98 -7.28 30.54 -10.23
C SER A 98 -7.52 32.05 -10.25
N LEU A 99 -8.24 32.55 -9.25
CA LEU A 99 -8.68 33.92 -9.12
C LEU A 99 -8.32 34.44 -7.73
N LYS A 100 -7.58 35.53 -7.67
CA LYS A 100 -7.31 36.20 -6.38
C LYS A 100 -8.54 37.01 -6.00
N LEU A 101 -9.04 36.82 -4.78
CA LEU A 101 -10.17 37.58 -4.26
C LEU A 101 -9.63 38.73 -3.40
N GLU A 102 -10.00 39.97 -3.70
CA GLU A 102 -9.48 41.15 -2.99
C GLU A 102 -10.26 41.46 -1.70
N ASP A 103 -11.53 41.05 -1.59
CA ASP A 103 -12.48 41.60 -0.59
C ASP A 103 -13.24 40.54 0.27
N GLY A 104 -12.64 39.41 0.64
CA GLY A 104 -13.32 38.39 1.46
C GLY A 104 -12.39 37.48 2.25
N SER A 105 -12.96 36.66 3.14
CA SER A 105 -12.26 35.73 4.05
C SER A 105 -11.36 34.68 3.39
N CYS A 106 -11.34 34.60 2.06
CA CYS A 106 -10.58 33.64 1.27
C CYS A 106 -9.65 34.38 0.30
N LYS A 107 -8.38 33.96 0.18
CA LYS A 107 -7.36 34.62 -0.65
C LYS A 107 -7.36 34.15 -2.10
N LEU A 108 -7.89 32.95 -2.39
CA LEU A 108 -7.86 32.34 -3.71
C LEU A 108 -9.15 31.55 -4.01
N ALA A 109 -9.70 31.68 -5.20
CA ALA A 109 -10.73 30.80 -5.73
C ALA A 109 -10.18 29.99 -6.90
N ILE A 110 -10.37 28.67 -6.87
CA ILE A 110 -9.95 27.75 -7.93
C ILE A 110 -11.19 27.23 -8.63
N PHE A 111 -11.28 27.47 -9.93
CA PHE A 111 -12.37 27.01 -10.78
C PHE A 111 -11.91 25.81 -11.62
N ILE A 112 -12.69 24.73 -11.62
CA ILE A 112 -12.41 23.50 -12.37
C ILE A 112 -13.66 23.13 -13.17
N LYS A 113 -13.50 22.89 -14.47
CA LYS A 113 -14.58 22.40 -15.35
C LYS A 113 -14.04 21.31 -16.28
N ILE A 114 -14.76 20.20 -16.38
CA ILE A 114 -14.51 19.19 -17.41
C ILE A 114 -15.13 19.67 -18.72
N LEU A 115 -14.41 19.55 -19.83
CA LEU A 115 -14.82 20.11 -21.14
C LEU A 115 -15.38 19.06 -22.10
N HIS A 116 -14.98 17.79 -21.96
CA HIS A 116 -15.50 16.70 -22.79
C HIS A 116 -16.69 16.00 -22.14
N SER A 117 -17.68 15.63 -22.96
CA SER A 117 -18.88 14.91 -22.52
C SER A 117 -18.79 13.40 -22.67
N ASP A 118 -17.78 12.88 -23.38
CA ASP A 118 -17.55 11.44 -23.57
C ASP A 118 -16.50 10.94 -22.56
N PRO A 119 -16.90 10.11 -21.57
CA PRO A 119 -15.97 9.57 -20.57
C PRO A 119 -14.83 8.74 -21.18
N GLN A 120 -15.04 8.09 -22.33
CA GLN A 120 -14.03 7.23 -22.94
C GLN A 120 -12.87 8.02 -23.56
N GLN A 121 -13.07 9.32 -23.79
CA GLN A 121 -12.08 10.21 -24.38
C GLN A 121 -11.29 10.98 -23.32
N ILE A 122 -11.65 10.85 -22.03
CA ILE A 122 -11.00 11.57 -20.94
C ILE A 122 -10.07 10.61 -20.19
N ASP A 123 -8.78 10.88 -20.29
CA ASP A 123 -7.81 10.30 -19.37
C ASP A 123 -7.79 11.11 -18.07
N ILE A 124 -8.61 10.66 -17.13
CA ILE A 124 -8.79 11.27 -15.81
C ILE A 124 -7.47 11.43 -15.05
N ALA A 125 -6.61 10.41 -15.07
CA ALA A 125 -5.37 10.45 -14.31
C ALA A 125 -4.49 11.59 -14.82
N ASN A 126 -4.45 11.78 -16.14
CA ASN A 126 -3.76 12.90 -16.77
C ASN A 126 -4.49 14.24 -16.58
N VAL A 127 -5.83 14.26 -16.48
CA VAL A 127 -6.58 15.49 -16.10
C VAL A 127 -6.22 15.94 -14.70
N ILE A 128 -6.14 15.02 -13.74
CA ILE A 128 -5.72 15.34 -12.37
C ILE A 128 -4.29 15.89 -12.37
N LYS A 129 -3.37 15.28 -13.12
CA LYS A 129 -2.00 15.82 -13.29
C LYS A 129 -2.01 17.27 -13.76
N VAL A 130 -2.82 17.60 -14.77
CA VAL A 130 -2.96 18.97 -15.29
C VAL A 130 -3.46 19.92 -14.20
N ILE A 131 -4.49 19.54 -13.45
CA ILE A 131 -5.02 20.32 -12.32
C ILE A 131 -3.91 20.58 -11.29
N LEU A 132 -3.19 19.54 -10.89
CA LEU A 132 -2.13 19.63 -9.87
C LEU A 132 -0.98 20.53 -10.30
N MET A 133 -0.53 20.41 -11.56
CA MET A 133 0.52 21.27 -12.11
C MET A 133 0.09 22.73 -12.15
N TYR A 134 -1.15 23.01 -12.55
CA TYR A 134 -1.68 24.37 -12.58
C TYR A 134 -1.78 24.98 -11.17
N ILE A 135 -2.35 24.23 -10.22
CA ILE A 135 -2.48 24.66 -8.83
C ILE A 135 -1.10 24.95 -8.22
N TYR A 136 -0.11 24.07 -8.45
CA TYR A 136 1.25 24.25 -7.97
C TYR A 136 1.86 25.61 -8.37
N LEU A 137 1.72 26.02 -9.64
CA LEU A 137 2.26 27.30 -10.13
C LEU A 137 1.65 28.50 -9.40
N TRP A 138 0.35 28.44 -9.10
CA TRP A 138 -0.36 29.53 -8.42
C TRP A 138 -0.01 29.62 -6.95
N PHE A 139 0.01 28.49 -6.24
CA PHE A 139 0.26 28.49 -4.80
C PHE A 139 1.66 29.00 -4.45
N ARG A 140 2.67 28.72 -5.29
CA ARG A 140 4.03 29.23 -5.09
C ARG A 140 4.18 30.73 -5.20
N GLY A 141 3.26 31.38 -5.93
CA GLY A 141 3.25 32.83 -6.10
C GLY A 141 2.62 33.58 -4.92
N LEU A 142 1.99 32.87 -3.99
CA LEU A 142 1.17 33.43 -2.93
C LEU A 142 1.86 33.27 -1.57
N GLU A 143 1.59 34.22 -0.68
CA GLU A 143 2.12 34.15 0.68
C GLU A 143 1.35 33.10 1.52
N PRO A 144 2.01 32.02 1.99
CA PRO A 144 1.37 30.95 2.75
C PRO A 144 1.01 31.41 4.19
N PRO A 145 0.02 30.81 4.88
CA PRO A 145 -0.94 29.86 4.35
C PRO A 145 -1.97 30.56 3.45
N VAL A 146 -2.41 29.84 2.42
CA VAL A 146 -3.37 30.34 1.43
C VAL A 146 -4.74 29.73 1.72
N ASP A 147 -5.65 30.57 2.23
CA ASP A 147 -7.05 30.21 2.36
C ASP A 147 -7.70 30.23 0.98
N HIS A 148 -8.32 29.11 0.60
CA HIS A 148 -8.88 28.96 -0.73
C HIS A 148 -10.24 28.27 -0.77
N VAL A 149 -10.97 28.53 -1.84
CA VAL A 149 -12.22 27.85 -2.19
C VAL A 149 -12.07 27.17 -3.54
N ILE A 150 -12.79 26.07 -3.74
CA ILE A 150 -12.79 25.34 -5.01
C ILE A 150 -14.20 25.31 -5.55
N ILE A 151 -14.37 25.62 -6.82
CA ILE A 151 -15.63 25.50 -7.54
C ILE A 151 -15.42 24.50 -8.66
N VAL A 152 -16.22 23.44 -8.65
CA VAL A 152 -16.21 22.41 -9.67
C VAL A 152 -17.53 22.44 -10.43
N ASP A 153 -17.44 22.76 -11.70
CA ASP A 153 -18.56 22.73 -12.64
C ASP A 153 -18.69 21.32 -13.24
N LEU A 154 -19.82 20.68 -12.93
CA LEU A 154 -20.10 19.29 -13.26
C LEU A 154 -21.12 19.13 -14.40
N GLU A 155 -21.38 20.20 -15.18
CA GLU A 155 -22.40 20.23 -16.24
C GLU A 155 -22.33 19.04 -17.21
N VAL A 156 -21.13 18.64 -17.61
CA VAL A 156 -20.91 17.55 -18.57
C VAL A 156 -20.64 16.20 -17.89
N VAL A 157 -20.55 16.16 -16.57
CA VAL A 157 -20.17 14.98 -15.81
C VAL A 157 -21.39 14.07 -15.62
N THR A 158 -21.17 12.77 -15.80
CA THR A 158 -22.20 11.72 -15.73
C THR A 158 -21.74 10.57 -14.83
N LEU A 159 -22.64 9.63 -14.52
CA LEU A 159 -22.28 8.43 -13.77
C LEU A 159 -21.13 7.64 -14.45
N ALA A 160 -21.14 7.57 -15.78
CA ALA A 160 -20.09 6.90 -16.54
C ALA A 160 -18.72 7.57 -16.38
N HIS A 161 -18.69 8.90 -16.21
CA HIS A 161 -17.46 9.59 -15.81
C HIS A 161 -17.02 9.13 -14.41
N LEU A 162 -17.95 9.08 -13.44
CA LEU A 162 -17.64 8.64 -12.08
C LEU A 162 -17.16 7.18 -11.99
N GLU A 163 -17.70 6.29 -12.81
CA GLU A 163 -17.25 4.90 -12.91
C GLU A 163 -15.87 4.80 -13.55
N ALA A 164 -15.62 5.55 -14.64
CA ALA A 164 -14.30 5.65 -15.27
C ALA A 164 -13.23 6.22 -14.33
N LEU A 165 -13.61 7.09 -13.37
CA LEU A 165 -12.70 7.65 -12.36
C LEU A 165 -12.11 6.59 -11.42
N ASN A 166 -12.66 5.37 -11.35
CA ASN A 166 -12.45 4.46 -10.22
C ASN A 166 -12.47 5.27 -8.90
N LEU A 167 -13.59 5.99 -8.72
CA LEU A 167 -13.69 7.17 -7.86
C LEU A 167 -13.15 6.93 -6.45
N GLN A 168 -13.34 5.74 -5.88
CA GLN A 168 -12.85 5.42 -4.55
C GLN A 168 -11.31 5.37 -4.46
N SER A 169 -10.63 4.83 -5.46
CA SER A 169 -9.15 4.81 -5.51
C SER A 169 -8.60 6.22 -5.71
N THR A 170 -9.19 6.97 -6.65
CA THR A 170 -8.77 8.33 -6.98
C THR A 170 -9.01 9.30 -5.82
N LEU A 171 -10.14 9.18 -5.13
CA LEU A 171 -10.42 10.01 -3.95
C LEU A 171 -9.49 9.70 -2.78
N ARG A 172 -9.03 8.46 -2.62
CA ARG A 172 -7.97 8.17 -1.63
C ARG A 172 -6.68 8.88 -1.97
N GLU A 173 -6.25 8.85 -3.23
CA GLU A 173 -5.06 9.58 -3.67
C GLU A 173 -5.22 11.10 -3.46
N LEU A 174 -6.41 11.66 -3.76
CA LEU A 174 -6.71 13.07 -3.50
C LEU A 174 -6.78 13.41 -2.00
N SER A 175 -7.28 12.51 -1.16
CA SER A 175 -7.26 12.68 0.30
C SER A 175 -5.82 12.79 0.81
N CYS A 176 -4.94 11.90 0.36
CA CYS A 176 -3.52 11.96 0.70
C CYS A 176 -2.90 13.25 0.18
N PHE A 177 -3.24 13.65 -1.04
CA PHE A 177 -2.77 14.90 -1.61
C PHE A 177 -3.10 16.10 -0.71
N TYR A 178 -4.33 16.26 -0.23
CA TYR A 178 -4.70 17.36 0.68
C TYR A 178 -4.05 17.26 2.06
N ASN A 179 -3.81 16.05 2.58
CA ASN A 179 -3.19 15.89 3.89
C ASN A 179 -1.69 16.21 3.87
N TYR A 180 -1.01 15.92 2.76
CA TYR A 180 0.44 16.05 2.69
C TYR A 180 0.94 17.28 1.95
N PHE A 181 0.27 17.72 0.88
CA PHE A 181 0.73 18.88 0.15
C PHE A 181 0.39 20.17 0.89
N SER A 182 1.33 21.12 0.81
CA SER A 182 1.13 22.46 1.32
C SER A 182 0.27 23.27 0.33
N LEU A 183 -1.05 23.23 0.53
CA LEU A 183 -2.04 23.99 -0.22
C LEU A 183 -2.86 24.93 0.68
N GLY A 184 -2.36 25.26 1.87
CA GLY A 184 -3.10 26.08 2.83
C GLY A 184 -4.46 25.49 3.20
N THR A 185 -5.40 26.35 3.59
CA THR A 185 -6.70 25.90 4.14
C THR A 185 -7.78 25.90 3.08
N LEU A 186 -8.29 24.72 2.72
CA LEU A 186 -9.56 24.63 1.99
C LEU A 186 -10.70 25.07 2.91
N LYS A 187 -11.38 26.16 2.56
CA LYS A 187 -12.56 26.66 3.30
C LYS A 187 -13.83 25.95 2.87
N THR A 188 -14.10 25.94 1.56
CA THR A 188 -15.31 25.33 0.98
C THR A 188 -15.03 24.76 -0.40
N LEU A 189 -15.72 23.66 -0.72
CA LEU A 189 -15.76 23.02 -2.03
C LEU A 189 -17.19 23.12 -2.58
N HIS A 190 -17.37 23.83 -3.68
CA HIS A 190 -18.66 24.09 -4.30
C HIS A 190 -18.84 23.26 -5.56
N PHE A 191 -19.93 22.49 -5.62
CA PHE A 191 -20.36 21.79 -6.82
C PHE A 191 -21.53 22.54 -7.47
N ILE A 192 -21.40 22.83 -8.77
CA ILE A 192 -22.45 23.47 -9.57
C ILE A 192 -22.80 22.63 -10.80
N ASN A 193 -23.98 22.89 -11.38
CA ASN A 193 -24.50 22.19 -12.56
C ASN A 193 -24.50 20.66 -12.38
N VAL A 194 -24.93 20.20 -11.20
CA VAL A 194 -24.88 18.80 -10.81
C VAL A 194 -26.04 17.98 -11.38
N GLY A 195 -25.80 16.70 -11.67
CA GLY A 195 -26.83 15.76 -12.08
C GLY A 195 -27.50 15.04 -10.90
N SER A 196 -28.50 14.20 -11.20
CA SER A 196 -29.21 13.36 -10.21
C SER A 196 -28.33 12.36 -9.47
N TRP A 197 -27.10 12.15 -9.95
CA TRP A 197 -26.10 11.26 -9.37
C TRP A 197 -25.30 11.89 -8.22
N ILE A 198 -25.48 13.18 -7.91
CA ILE A 198 -24.66 13.92 -6.95
C ILE A 198 -24.67 13.29 -5.54
N ASP A 199 -25.79 12.73 -5.09
CA ASP A 199 -25.89 12.09 -3.77
C ASP A 199 -24.97 10.86 -3.66
N GLN A 200 -24.76 10.14 -4.75
CA GLN A 200 -23.83 9.01 -4.79
C GLN A 200 -22.38 9.50 -4.66
N LEU A 201 -22.02 10.57 -5.39
CA LEU A 201 -20.69 11.20 -5.25
C LEU A 201 -20.47 11.69 -3.82
N LEU A 202 -21.45 12.35 -3.21
CA LEU A 202 -21.36 12.84 -1.83
C LEU A 202 -21.21 11.69 -0.83
N SER A 203 -21.92 10.57 -1.02
CA SER A 203 -21.77 9.38 -0.17
C SER A 203 -20.35 8.82 -0.23
N ILE A 204 -19.78 8.75 -1.43
CA ILE A 204 -18.42 8.23 -1.64
C ILE A 204 -17.39 9.19 -1.03
N LEU A 205 -17.52 10.49 -1.27
CA LEU A 205 -16.68 11.53 -0.67
C LEU A 205 -16.71 11.46 0.86
N LYS A 206 -17.90 11.34 1.46
CA LYS A 206 -18.07 11.19 2.91
C LYS A 206 -17.37 9.96 3.47
N SER A 207 -17.48 8.84 2.78
CA SER A 207 -16.84 7.59 3.21
C SER A 207 -15.32 7.59 3.05
N THR A 208 -14.77 8.47 2.21
CA THR A 208 -13.35 8.42 1.80
C THR A 208 -12.50 9.56 2.38
N MET A 209 -13.04 10.78 2.45
CA MET A 209 -12.29 12.00 2.80
C MET A 209 -12.44 12.43 4.27
N GLY A 210 -13.25 11.72 5.05
CA GLY A 210 -13.51 12.04 6.46
C GLY A 210 -14.57 13.12 6.68
N ARG A 211 -14.94 13.31 7.96
CA ARG A 211 -16.06 14.18 8.38
C ARG A 211 -15.75 15.66 8.12
N ASP A 212 -14.57 16.13 8.51
CA ASP A 212 -14.17 17.54 8.42
C ASP A 212 -14.11 18.04 6.97
N PHE A 213 -13.69 17.19 6.03
CA PHE A 213 -13.73 17.53 4.61
C PHE A 213 -15.17 17.59 4.09
N SER A 214 -16.00 16.65 4.52
CA SER A 214 -17.38 16.53 4.05
C SER A 214 -18.26 17.70 4.45
N GLU A 215 -18.00 18.31 5.60
CA GLU A 215 -18.71 19.50 6.08
C GLU A 215 -18.39 20.76 5.26
N LYS A 216 -17.30 20.75 4.49
CA LYS A 216 -16.90 21.85 3.60
C LYS A 216 -17.55 21.78 2.22
N ILE A 217 -18.30 20.73 1.92
CA ILE A 217 -18.90 20.50 0.60
C ILE A 217 -20.26 21.20 0.52
N CYS A 218 -20.41 22.08 -0.46
CA CYS A 218 -21.63 22.77 -0.80
C CYS A 218 -22.09 22.38 -2.20
N VAL A 219 -23.33 21.92 -2.34
CA VAL A 219 -23.95 21.63 -3.64
C VAL A 219 -24.96 22.71 -3.95
N HIS A 220 -24.81 23.37 -5.09
CA HIS A 220 -25.69 24.46 -5.51
C HIS A 220 -26.62 24.04 -6.63
N THR A 221 -27.92 24.22 -6.43
CA THR A 221 -28.95 24.07 -7.46
C THR A 221 -29.08 25.30 -8.35
N ASN A 222 -28.64 26.46 -7.86
CA ASN A 222 -28.61 27.72 -8.60
C ASN A 222 -27.21 28.33 -8.53
N VAL A 223 -26.60 28.60 -9.67
CA VAL A 223 -25.26 29.20 -9.81
C VAL A 223 -25.19 30.58 -9.13
N ASN A 224 -26.31 31.32 -9.05
CA ASN A 224 -26.35 32.62 -8.37
C ASN A 224 -26.01 32.53 -6.87
N ASN A 225 -26.14 31.35 -6.25
CA ASN A 225 -25.73 31.16 -4.87
C ASN A 225 -24.20 31.28 -4.68
N LEU A 226 -23.42 31.18 -5.77
CA LEU A 226 -21.98 31.46 -5.72
C LEU A 226 -21.69 32.94 -5.41
N LEU A 227 -22.63 33.86 -5.63
CA LEU A 227 -22.44 35.29 -5.37
C LEU A 227 -22.29 35.61 -3.88
N GLU A 228 -22.68 34.69 -2.99
CA GLU A 228 -22.39 34.79 -1.56
C GLU A 228 -20.89 34.60 -1.25
N PHE A 229 -20.14 33.97 -2.16
CA PHE A 229 -18.74 33.56 -1.96
C PHE A 229 -17.77 34.23 -2.94
N ILE A 230 -18.22 34.58 -4.14
CA ILE A 230 -17.41 35.20 -5.20
C ILE A 230 -18.18 36.37 -5.83
N SER A 231 -17.53 37.53 -5.93
CA SER A 231 -18.17 38.69 -6.54
C SER A 231 -18.35 38.54 -8.05
N LEU A 232 -19.35 39.24 -8.61
CA LEU A 232 -19.65 39.20 -10.05
C LEU A 232 -18.45 39.53 -10.94
N GLU A 233 -17.54 40.37 -10.47
CA GLU A 233 -16.33 40.77 -11.21
C GLU A 233 -15.32 39.63 -11.40
N HIS A 234 -15.37 38.62 -10.53
CA HIS A 234 -14.48 37.44 -10.58
C HIS A 234 -15.17 36.20 -11.13
N LEU A 235 -16.50 36.23 -11.29
CA LEU A 235 -17.24 35.10 -11.83
C LEU A 235 -17.15 35.07 -13.38
N PRO A 236 -16.89 33.90 -14.01
CA PRO A 236 -16.86 33.78 -15.47
C PRO A 236 -18.18 34.20 -16.14
N LYS A 237 -18.10 34.66 -17.39
CA LYS A 237 -19.27 35.20 -18.14
C LYS A 237 -20.38 34.17 -18.29
N GLU A 238 -20.03 32.93 -18.55
CA GLU A 238 -20.95 31.80 -18.72
C GLU A 238 -21.73 31.47 -17.44
N LEU A 239 -21.20 31.86 -16.28
CA LEU A 239 -21.86 31.71 -14.98
C LEU A 239 -22.60 33.00 -14.54
N GLY A 240 -22.71 34.00 -15.42
CA GLY A 240 -23.44 35.24 -15.17
C GLY A 240 -22.59 36.37 -14.56
N GLY A 241 -21.26 36.23 -14.55
CA GLY A 241 -20.36 37.27 -14.08
C GLY A 241 -19.77 38.17 -15.18
N ASN A 242 -18.86 39.06 -14.78
CA ASN A 242 -18.21 40.06 -15.62
C ASN A 242 -16.73 39.74 -15.92
N PHE A 243 -16.24 38.57 -15.50
CA PHE A 243 -14.84 38.17 -15.72
C PHE A 243 -14.59 37.67 -17.15
N LEU A 244 -13.48 36.96 -17.37
CA LEU A 244 -13.16 36.32 -18.64
C LEU A 244 -14.12 35.15 -18.95
N ALA A 245 -14.35 34.92 -20.24
CA ALA A 245 -15.10 33.77 -20.73
C ALA A 245 -14.31 32.46 -20.56
N PHE A 246 -14.98 31.32 -20.45
CA PHE A 246 -14.35 30.00 -20.28
C PHE A 246 -13.30 29.69 -21.34
N HIS A 247 -13.57 30.00 -22.62
CA HIS A 247 -12.57 29.83 -23.68
C HIS A 247 -11.30 30.67 -23.44
N GLN A 248 -11.46 31.91 -22.97
CA GLN A 248 -10.31 32.78 -22.67
C GLN A 248 -9.52 32.28 -21.47
N LEU A 249 -10.21 31.74 -20.45
CA LEU A 249 -9.57 31.11 -19.29
C LEU A 249 -8.82 29.83 -19.68
N HIS A 250 -9.39 29.03 -20.58
CA HIS A 250 -8.80 27.78 -21.05
C HIS A 250 -7.53 28.02 -21.85
N GLU A 251 -7.56 28.97 -22.80
CA GLU A 251 -6.37 29.37 -23.54
C GLU A 251 -5.29 29.96 -22.61
N ALA A 252 -5.67 30.80 -21.64
CA ALA A 252 -4.74 31.32 -20.66
C ALA A 252 -4.11 30.22 -19.77
N MET A 253 -4.88 29.19 -19.42
CA MET A 253 -4.39 28.01 -18.69
C MET A 253 -3.34 27.26 -19.51
N LYS A 254 -3.63 26.99 -20.80
CA LYS A 254 -2.71 26.30 -21.71
C LYS A 254 -1.42 27.09 -21.95
N GLU A 255 -1.54 28.40 -22.16
CA GLU A 255 -0.39 29.30 -22.32
C GLU A 255 0.50 29.29 -21.08
N LEU A 256 -0.10 29.38 -19.88
CA LEU A 256 0.64 29.37 -18.61
C LEU A 256 1.39 28.05 -18.41
N LEU A 257 0.71 26.91 -18.54
CA LEU A 257 1.36 25.60 -18.43
C LEU A 257 2.47 25.48 -19.49
N GLY A 258 2.22 25.87 -20.73
CA GLY A 258 3.21 25.88 -21.80
C GLY A 258 4.47 26.68 -21.44
N LYS A 259 4.32 27.89 -20.92
CA LYS A 259 5.42 28.77 -20.52
C LYS A 259 6.28 28.19 -19.39
N HIS A 260 5.66 27.49 -18.44
CA HIS A 260 6.34 26.88 -17.28
C HIS A 260 6.67 25.40 -17.48
N THR A 261 6.71 24.91 -18.74
CA THR A 261 6.97 23.50 -19.03
C THR A 261 8.26 22.98 -18.43
N ASP A 262 9.36 23.70 -18.58
CA ASP A 262 10.67 23.22 -18.10
C ASP A 262 10.79 23.28 -16.57
N GLU A 263 10.13 24.26 -15.92
CA GLU A 263 10.03 24.33 -14.45
C GLU A 263 9.24 23.15 -13.90
N LEU A 264 8.07 22.87 -14.49
CA LEU A 264 7.22 21.75 -14.10
C LEU A 264 7.92 20.41 -14.37
N LEU A 265 8.54 20.24 -15.54
CA LEU A 265 9.31 19.04 -15.84
C LEU A 265 10.42 18.85 -14.80
N LYS A 266 11.22 19.87 -14.47
CA LYS A 266 12.25 19.77 -13.43
C LYS A 266 11.66 19.43 -12.04
N LYS A 267 10.49 19.98 -11.69
CA LYS A 267 9.83 19.71 -10.41
C LYS A 267 9.32 18.26 -10.30
N TYR A 268 8.84 17.71 -11.41
CA TYR A 268 8.25 16.38 -11.49
C TYR A 268 9.18 15.35 -12.15
N GLU A 269 10.42 15.72 -12.47
CA GLU A 269 11.46 14.83 -12.97
C GLU A 269 11.79 13.83 -11.88
N ILE A 270 11.27 12.61 -12.04
CA ILE A 270 11.65 11.49 -11.19
C ILE A 270 13.09 11.14 -11.56
N GLN A 271 14.04 11.43 -10.68
CA GLN A 271 15.40 10.91 -10.84
C GLN A 271 15.34 9.39 -10.72
N SER A 272 15.28 8.72 -11.86
CA SER A 272 15.35 7.27 -11.97
C SER A 272 16.77 6.83 -11.63
N ASN A 273 17.10 6.78 -10.35
CA ASN A 273 18.14 5.93 -9.74
C ASN A 273 18.17 6.23 -8.23
N GLU A 274 18.10 5.16 -7.42
CA GLU A 274 17.97 5.16 -5.94
C GLU A 274 16.56 5.43 -5.41
N PHE A 275 15.72 4.39 -5.47
CA PHE A 275 14.62 4.26 -4.51
C PHE A 275 15.20 4.32 -3.09
N LEU A 276 14.66 5.22 -2.28
CA LEU A 276 15.09 5.57 -0.92
C LEU A 276 15.63 4.39 -0.08
N HIS A 277 16.95 4.37 0.13
CA HIS A 277 17.55 3.80 1.34
C HIS A 277 17.50 4.88 2.44
N ILE A 278 16.44 4.88 3.26
CA ILE A 278 16.42 5.71 4.47
C ILE A 278 17.26 4.99 5.53
N ASP A 279 18.46 5.52 5.81
CA ASP A 279 19.33 5.03 6.89
C ASP A 279 18.63 5.17 8.25
N SER A 280 18.40 4.03 8.92
CA SER A 280 17.61 3.88 10.14
C SER A 280 18.28 4.41 11.43
N LYS A 281 19.28 5.29 11.33
CA LYS A 281 20.14 5.66 12.49
C LYS A 281 20.03 7.09 13.00
N SER A 282 19.20 7.98 12.41
CA SER A 282 19.03 9.34 12.94
C SER A 282 17.63 9.95 12.74
N SER A 283 16.62 9.37 13.39
CA SER A 283 15.53 10.14 14.01
C SER A 283 14.70 9.25 14.92
N LYS A 284 14.44 9.71 16.14
CA LYS A 284 13.43 9.16 17.06
C LYS A 284 12.00 9.55 16.64
N SER A 285 11.68 9.53 15.34
CA SER A 285 10.31 9.71 14.85
C SER A 285 9.92 8.50 14.01
N SER A 286 8.87 7.82 14.48
CA SER A 286 8.27 6.63 13.88
C SER A 286 7.40 7.02 12.69
N ASN A 287 7.80 6.54 11.52
CA ASN A 287 7.00 6.26 10.32
C ASN A 287 6.04 7.36 9.78
N PRO A 288 6.48 8.20 8.83
CA PRO A 288 5.63 9.16 8.10
C PRO A 288 4.59 8.55 7.14
N GLU A 289 4.46 7.22 7.09
CA GLU A 289 3.44 6.51 6.29
C GLU A 289 2.10 6.35 7.02
N ALA A 290 2.05 6.68 8.31
CA ALA A 290 0.87 6.57 9.16
C ALA A 290 -0.28 7.51 8.76
N ASP A 291 0.07 8.74 8.39
CA ASP A 291 -0.88 9.78 7.99
C ASP A 291 -1.58 9.50 6.64
N LEU A 292 -1.20 8.42 5.92
CA LEU A 292 -1.59 8.20 4.51
C LEU A 292 -2.98 7.57 4.37
N PHE A 293 -3.58 7.11 5.48
CA PHE A 293 -4.90 6.48 5.50
C PHE A 293 -5.79 6.98 6.64
N GLY A 294 -5.45 8.12 7.26
CA GLY A 294 -6.25 8.72 8.33
C GLY A 294 -6.30 7.90 9.62
N ALA A 295 -5.23 7.18 9.92
CA ALA A 295 -5.05 6.50 11.21
C ALA A 295 -4.15 7.38 12.09
N ASP A 296 -4.54 7.58 13.35
CA ASP A 296 -3.75 8.30 14.34
C ASP A 296 -2.36 7.65 14.50
N ASP A 297 -1.34 8.42 14.88
CA ASP A 297 0.04 7.93 15.08
C ASP A 297 0.08 6.72 16.05
N GLN A 298 -0.87 6.68 16.99
CA GLN A 298 -1.05 5.58 17.92
C GLN A 298 -1.64 4.32 17.24
N GLU A 299 -2.62 4.45 16.35
CA GLU A 299 -3.23 3.33 15.62
C GLU A 299 -2.22 2.69 14.64
N VAL A 300 -1.34 3.49 14.03
CA VAL A 300 -0.32 2.95 13.10
C VAL A 300 0.85 2.32 13.84
N ALA A 301 1.20 2.82 15.03
CA ALA A 301 2.13 2.12 15.91
C ALA A 301 1.61 0.72 16.29
N GLU A 302 0.29 0.58 16.50
CA GLU A 302 -0.36 -0.72 16.75
C GLU A 302 -0.38 -1.65 15.52
N LEU A 303 -0.32 -1.11 14.30
CA LEU A 303 -0.26 -1.88 13.06
C LEU A 303 1.16 -2.32 12.68
N LYS A 304 2.20 -1.69 13.23
CA LYS A 304 3.59 -2.10 12.98
C LYS A 304 3.89 -3.43 13.66
N MET A 305 4.69 -4.25 12.98
CA MET A 305 5.12 -5.53 13.51
C MET A 305 5.98 -5.32 14.76
N ARG A 306 5.43 -5.71 15.91
CA ARG A 306 6.21 -5.96 17.12
C ARG A 306 6.80 -7.36 17.01
N PHE A 307 8.08 -7.44 16.67
CA PHE A 307 8.76 -8.74 16.58
C PHE A 307 8.77 -9.43 17.94
N ILE A 308 8.43 -10.71 17.95
CA ILE A 308 8.55 -11.51 19.14
C ILE A 308 10.01 -11.71 19.54
N SER A 309 10.30 -11.48 20.82
CA SER A 309 11.64 -11.66 21.36
C SER A 309 11.95 -13.12 21.71
N PRO A 310 13.22 -13.54 21.70
CA PRO A 310 13.61 -14.88 22.18
C PRO A 310 13.14 -15.16 23.61
N GLU A 311 13.16 -14.14 24.47
CA GLU A 311 12.72 -14.26 25.87
C GLU A 311 11.22 -14.55 25.99
N GLU A 312 10.39 -13.92 25.17
CA GLU A 312 8.96 -14.23 25.08
C GLU A 312 8.74 -15.68 24.62
N GLU A 313 9.51 -16.16 23.64
CA GLU A 313 9.45 -17.55 23.17
C GLU A 313 9.85 -18.57 24.25
N TYR A 314 10.97 -18.35 24.95
CA TYR A 314 11.38 -19.21 26.07
C TYR A 314 10.35 -19.21 27.20
N THR A 315 9.64 -18.10 27.40
CA THR A 315 8.56 -18.00 28.40
C THR A 315 7.32 -18.78 27.97
N LYS A 316 6.97 -18.74 26.67
CA LYS A 316 5.84 -19.50 26.09
C LYS A 316 6.05 -21.00 26.21
N HIS A 317 7.27 -21.47 25.98
CA HIS A 317 7.58 -22.89 25.83
C HIS A 317 8.71 -23.33 26.74
N ARG A 318 8.37 -23.83 27.93
CA ARG A 318 9.34 -24.29 28.94
C ARG A 318 10.18 -25.48 28.47
N GLU A 319 9.73 -26.20 27.46
CA GLU A 319 10.46 -27.30 26.83
C GLU A 319 11.62 -26.82 25.94
N LEU A 320 11.64 -25.55 25.52
CA LEU A 320 12.74 -24.97 24.76
C LEU A 320 13.97 -24.78 25.64
N LYS A 321 15.07 -25.42 25.27
CA LYS A 321 16.36 -25.27 25.96
C LYS A 321 17.23 -24.27 25.22
N ARG A 322 17.75 -23.28 25.95
CA ARG A 322 18.72 -22.32 25.43
C ARG A 322 19.98 -22.98 24.87
N GLU A 323 20.38 -24.11 25.44
CA GLU A 323 21.51 -24.91 24.96
C GLU A 323 21.30 -25.40 23.52
N ASP A 324 20.10 -25.90 23.21
CA ASP A 324 19.79 -26.44 21.89
C ASP A 324 19.77 -25.32 20.84
N VAL A 325 19.25 -24.15 21.20
CA VAL A 325 19.30 -22.95 20.36
C VAL A 325 20.73 -22.48 20.14
N ARG A 326 21.58 -22.47 21.18
CA ARG A 326 23.00 -22.13 21.05
C ARG A 326 23.73 -23.10 20.11
N ASN A 327 23.46 -24.40 20.22
CA ASN A 327 24.03 -25.41 19.32
C ASN A 327 23.66 -25.16 17.85
N ILE A 328 22.43 -24.69 17.59
CA ILE A 328 22.00 -24.30 16.24
C ILE A 328 22.73 -23.04 15.77
N LEU A 329 22.81 -22.00 16.60
CA LEU A 329 23.51 -20.76 16.27
C LEU A 329 25.01 -20.99 16.00
N GLU A 330 25.68 -21.83 16.79
CA GLU A 330 27.07 -22.21 16.55
C GLU A 330 27.25 -23.01 15.25
N TRP A 331 26.30 -23.87 14.92
CA TRP A 331 26.30 -24.59 13.64
C TRP A 331 26.11 -23.63 12.46
N LEU A 332 25.23 -22.64 12.59
CA LEU A 332 24.97 -21.60 11.59
C LEU A 332 26.22 -20.78 11.26
N CYS A 333 27.08 -20.48 12.25
CA CYS A 333 28.38 -19.84 12.01
C CYS A 333 29.30 -20.63 11.06
N ARG A 334 29.05 -21.94 10.88
CA ARG A 334 29.81 -22.81 9.97
C ARG A 334 29.10 -23.04 8.62
N GLN A 335 27.97 -22.39 8.37
CA GLN A 335 27.17 -22.50 7.14
C GLN A 335 27.22 -21.17 6.34
N PRO A 336 28.34 -20.86 5.65
CA PRO A 336 28.52 -19.56 5.01
C PRO A 336 27.61 -19.29 3.80
N HIS A 337 26.88 -20.30 3.31
CA HIS A 337 25.85 -20.12 2.28
C HIS A 337 24.52 -19.63 2.82
N LEU A 338 24.22 -19.84 4.11
CA LEU A 338 22.97 -19.40 4.71
C LEU A 338 23.02 -17.90 5.03
N PRO A 339 21.87 -17.20 5.00
CA PRO A 339 21.80 -15.82 5.44
C PRO A 339 22.05 -15.72 6.96
N ASN A 340 22.20 -14.49 7.46
CA ASN A 340 22.22 -14.26 8.89
C ASN A 340 20.86 -14.69 9.48
N ILE A 341 20.86 -15.62 10.43
CA ILE A 341 19.66 -16.17 11.06
C ILE A 341 19.68 -15.77 12.54
N THR A 342 18.60 -15.16 13.00
CA THR A 342 18.48 -14.64 14.37
C THR A 342 18.17 -15.76 15.38
N GLU A 343 18.32 -15.46 16.67
CA GLU A 343 17.93 -16.39 17.74
C GLU A 343 16.43 -16.72 17.71
N SER A 344 15.56 -15.72 17.49
CA SER A 344 14.11 -15.94 17.33
C SER A 344 13.81 -16.89 16.18
N GLU A 345 14.44 -16.70 15.01
CA GLU A 345 14.27 -17.62 13.87
C GLU A 345 14.73 -19.03 14.20
N ALA A 346 15.91 -19.18 14.83
CA ALA A 346 16.40 -20.49 15.26
C ALA A 346 15.41 -21.18 16.21
N ILE A 347 14.77 -20.43 17.11
CA ILE A 347 13.70 -20.94 17.96
C ILE A 347 12.49 -21.38 17.15
N PHE A 348 12.05 -20.60 16.15
CA PHE A 348 10.90 -20.96 15.30
C PHE A 348 11.11 -22.34 14.65
N PHE A 349 12.27 -22.55 14.05
CA PHE A 349 12.61 -23.83 13.43
C PHE A 349 12.77 -24.95 14.44
N LEU A 350 13.47 -24.71 15.56
CA LEU A 350 13.67 -25.72 16.61
C LEU A 350 12.34 -26.20 17.18
N TYR A 351 11.45 -25.26 17.48
CA TYR A 351 10.12 -25.56 18.00
C TYR A 351 9.28 -26.32 16.96
N ALA A 352 9.26 -25.88 15.70
CA ALA A 352 8.56 -26.57 14.62
C ALA A 352 9.03 -28.02 14.46
N CYS A 353 10.32 -28.28 14.69
CA CYS A 353 10.94 -29.59 14.60
C CYS A 353 10.89 -30.41 15.90
N TYR A 354 9.97 -30.09 16.83
CA TYR A 354 9.81 -30.77 18.12
C TYR A 354 11.12 -30.88 18.92
N ASN A 355 11.93 -29.81 18.88
CA ASN A 355 13.23 -29.70 19.54
C ASN A 355 14.31 -30.68 19.03
N SER A 356 14.12 -31.27 17.84
CA SER A 356 15.14 -32.09 17.20
C SER A 356 16.17 -31.24 16.47
N ILE A 357 17.41 -31.19 16.99
CA ILE A 357 18.49 -30.37 16.43
C ILE A 357 18.77 -30.75 14.96
N GLU A 358 18.90 -32.04 14.63
CA GLU A 358 19.25 -32.45 13.27
C GLU A 358 18.14 -32.16 12.27
N GLN A 359 16.88 -32.36 12.67
CA GLN A 359 15.74 -31.99 11.83
C GLN A 359 15.69 -30.46 11.63
N THR A 360 15.98 -29.69 12.67
CA THR A 360 16.02 -28.22 12.62
C THR A 360 17.05 -27.73 11.61
N LYS A 361 18.28 -28.27 11.64
CA LYS A 361 19.33 -27.92 10.68
C LYS A 361 18.88 -28.17 9.24
N LYS A 362 18.23 -29.32 8.99
CA LYS A 362 17.69 -29.67 7.66
C LYS A 362 16.58 -28.73 7.23
N THR A 363 15.63 -28.42 8.11
CA THR A 363 14.50 -27.53 7.81
C THR A 363 14.97 -26.10 7.54
N ILE A 364 15.94 -25.58 8.32
CA ILE A 364 16.56 -24.27 8.06
C ILE A 364 17.18 -24.24 6.65
N ASP A 365 18.01 -25.23 6.31
CA ASP A 365 18.67 -25.27 5.00
C ASP A 365 17.63 -25.31 3.87
N ASN A 366 16.62 -26.18 4.00
CA ASN A 366 15.53 -26.30 3.03
C ASN A 366 14.72 -25.01 2.89
N TYR A 367 14.41 -24.33 3.99
CA TYR A 367 13.64 -23.09 3.99
C TYR A 367 14.29 -22.01 3.15
N TYR A 368 15.55 -21.65 3.44
CA TYR A 368 16.22 -20.59 2.69
C TYR A 368 16.58 -21.03 1.27
N THR A 369 16.93 -22.31 1.05
CA THR A 369 17.23 -22.83 -0.30
C THR A 369 16.00 -22.78 -1.20
N ILE A 370 14.84 -23.27 -0.74
CA ILE A 370 13.60 -23.27 -1.52
C ILE A 370 13.15 -21.83 -1.82
N ARG A 371 13.20 -20.94 -0.83
CA ARG A 371 12.84 -19.51 -1.01
C ARG A 371 13.76 -18.83 -2.01
N THR A 372 15.05 -19.16 -2.02
CA THR A 372 16.03 -18.59 -2.96
C THR A 372 15.77 -19.02 -4.40
N HIS A 373 15.50 -20.31 -4.62
CA HIS A 373 15.38 -20.87 -5.98
C HIS A 373 13.96 -20.81 -6.56
N THR A 374 12.94 -20.63 -5.72
CA THR A 374 11.54 -20.53 -6.15
C THR A 374 11.13 -19.07 -6.34
N MET A 375 11.82 -18.39 -7.27
CA MET A 375 11.67 -16.95 -7.49
C MET A 375 10.27 -16.52 -7.91
N ASP A 376 9.53 -17.40 -8.59
CA ASP A 376 8.15 -17.15 -8.98
C ASP A 376 7.19 -16.99 -7.78
N ILE A 377 7.54 -17.53 -6.61
CA ILE A 377 6.71 -17.46 -5.38
C ILE A 377 7.28 -16.50 -4.34
N PHE A 378 8.61 -16.38 -4.22
CA PHE A 378 9.23 -15.66 -3.10
C PHE A 378 9.94 -14.35 -3.48
N ARG A 379 9.96 -13.95 -4.76
CA ARG A 379 10.46 -12.63 -5.20
C ARG A 379 9.36 -11.60 -5.43
N ASN A 380 9.80 -10.34 -5.57
CA ASN A 380 8.99 -9.13 -5.72
C ASN A 380 8.09 -8.93 -4.50
N ARG A 381 8.70 -8.90 -3.32
CA ARG A 381 8.02 -8.81 -2.02
C ARG A 381 7.59 -7.38 -1.69
N ASP A 382 6.85 -6.77 -2.61
CA ASP A 382 6.25 -5.45 -2.45
C ASP A 382 4.72 -5.57 -2.41
N VAL A 383 4.13 -5.29 -1.24
CA VAL A 383 2.67 -5.29 -1.04
C VAL A 383 1.95 -4.21 -1.86
N CYS A 384 2.67 -3.20 -2.36
CA CYS A 384 2.14 -2.14 -3.22
C CYS A 384 2.34 -2.42 -4.71
N SER A 385 2.91 -3.56 -5.10
CA SER A 385 2.97 -3.94 -6.51
C SER A 385 1.56 -4.12 -7.07
N LYS A 386 1.38 -3.89 -8.36
CA LYS A 386 0.07 -4.02 -9.01
C LYS A 386 -0.53 -5.40 -8.76
N GLU A 387 0.27 -6.44 -8.91
CA GLU A 387 -0.12 -7.84 -8.72
C GLU A 387 -0.60 -8.09 -7.29
N MET A 388 0.10 -7.55 -6.28
CA MET A 388 -0.28 -7.70 -4.87
C MET A 388 -1.52 -6.89 -4.51
N LEU A 389 -1.66 -5.67 -5.05
CA LEU A 389 -2.86 -4.86 -4.88
C LEU A 389 -4.09 -5.56 -5.47
N ASP A 390 -3.98 -6.05 -6.72
CA ASP A 390 -5.05 -6.72 -7.43
C ASP A 390 -5.48 -7.99 -6.69
N ILE A 391 -4.53 -8.88 -6.34
CA ILE A 391 -4.87 -10.13 -5.66
C ILE A 391 -5.37 -9.90 -4.23
N SER A 392 -4.90 -8.86 -3.53
CA SER A 392 -5.39 -8.50 -2.19
C SER A 392 -6.84 -8.03 -2.19
N ASN A 393 -7.41 -7.64 -3.35
CA ASN A 393 -8.85 -7.37 -3.47
C ASN A 393 -9.64 -8.66 -3.69
N VAL A 394 -9.03 -9.69 -4.27
CA VAL A 394 -9.66 -10.95 -4.65
C VAL A 394 -9.62 -11.98 -3.51
N MET A 395 -8.54 -12.01 -2.72
CA MET A 395 -8.30 -13.00 -1.68
C MET A 395 -8.18 -12.36 -0.29
N LEU A 396 -8.77 -13.02 0.70
CA LEU A 396 -8.53 -12.79 2.12
C LEU A 396 -7.69 -13.93 2.69
N TYR A 397 -6.61 -13.57 3.37
CA TYR A 397 -5.90 -14.43 4.31
C TYR A 397 -5.79 -13.69 5.63
N THR A 398 -6.12 -14.31 6.76
CA THR A 398 -6.01 -13.64 8.07
C THR A 398 -5.90 -14.66 9.20
N PRO A 399 -5.08 -14.41 10.24
CA PRO A 399 -5.22 -15.16 11.47
C PRO A 399 -6.57 -14.83 12.12
N LEU A 400 -7.18 -15.82 12.78
CA LEU A 400 -8.37 -15.64 13.61
C LEU A 400 -8.01 -15.52 15.09
N LEU A 401 -9.04 -15.38 15.95
CA LEU A 401 -8.89 -15.22 17.39
C LEU A 401 -8.08 -16.35 18.04
N ASP A 402 -7.39 -15.96 19.11
CA ASP A 402 -6.29 -16.72 19.70
C ASP A 402 -6.71 -17.50 20.96
N ASP A 403 -7.89 -18.11 20.92
CA ASP A 403 -8.54 -18.77 22.06
C ASP A 403 -8.98 -20.21 21.75
N HIS A 404 -8.24 -20.86 20.85
CA HIS A 404 -8.37 -22.28 20.59
C HIS A 404 -7.99 -23.11 21.85
N PRO A 405 -8.76 -24.14 22.25
CA PRO A 405 -8.54 -24.85 23.52
C PRO A 405 -7.17 -25.51 23.65
N GLN A 406 -6.59 -25.95 22.51
CA GLN A 406 -5.26 -26.55 22.42
C GLN A 406 -4.14 -25.53 22.14
N GLY A 407 -4.46 -24.23 22.11
CA GLY A 407 -3.52 -23.15 21.79
C GLY A 407 -3.10 -23.09 20.32
N TYR A 408 -3.89 -23.67 19.41
CA TYR A 408 -3.59 -23.63 17.98
C TYR A 408 -3.91 -22.26 17.39
N LYS A 409 -3.03 -21.75 16.52
CA LYS A 409 -3.34 -20.56 15.73
C LYS A 409 -4.07 -20.97 14.46
N ILE A 410 -5.12 -20.24 14.14
CA ILE A 410 -5.94 -20.52 12.96
C ILE A 410 -5.65 -19.46 11.90
N MET A 411 -5.28 -19.90 10.71
CA MET A 411 -5.23 -19.07 9.51
C MET A 411 -6.50 -19.32 8.70
N TYR A 412 -7.24 -18.27 8.40
CA TYR A 412 -8.45 -18.30 7.60
C TYR A 412 -8.21 -17.72 6.22
N CYS A 413 -8.68 -18.43 5.20
CA CYS A 413 -8.58 -18.09 3.79
C CYS A 413 -9.98 -18.05 3.18
N ARG A 414 -10.31 -16.99 2.45
CA ARG A 414 -11.55 -16.91 1.66
C ARG A 414 -11.33 -16.15 0.36
N LEU A 415 -12.01 -16.60 -0.69
CA LEU A 415 -12.17 -15.84 -1.93
C LEU A 415 -13.22 -14.73 -1.75
N MET A 416 -12.79 -13.48 -1.91
CA MET A 416 -13.61 -12.28 -1.72
C MET A 416 -14.31 -11.85 -3.02
N ASP A 417 -13.64 -11.98 -4.16
CA ASP A 417 -14.21 -11.69 -5.48
C ASP A 417 -14.33 -13.00 -6.29
N PRO A 418 -15.55 -13.43 -6.66
CA PRO A 418 -15.77 -14.68 -7.40
C PRO A 418 -15.42 -14.57 -8.89
N ASP A 419 -15.01 -13.39 -9.39
CA ASP A 419 -14.56 -13.23 -10.78
C ASP A 419 -13.26 -14.00 -11.02
N VAL A 420 -13.42 -15.15 -11.68
CA VAL A 420 -12.33 -16.05 -12.03
C VAL A 420 -11.21 -15.32 -12.79
N THR A 421 -11.52 -14.29 -13.59
CA THR A 421 -10.52 -13.60 -14.43
C THR A 421 -9.52 -12.79 -13.62
N LYS A 422 -9.90 -12.37 -12.41
CA LYS A 422 -9.05 -11.62 -11.49
C LYS A 422 -8.20 -12.54 -10.60
N TYR A 423 -8.54 -13.83 -10.54
CA TYR A 423 -7.80 -14.79 -9.73
C TYR A 423 -6.53 -15.28 -10.43
N ILE A 424 -5.38 -14.94 -9.83
CA ILE A 424 -4.05 -15.40 -10.26
C ILE A 424 -3.43 -16.25 -9.15
N HIS A 425 -3.30 -17.56 -9.39
CA HIS A 425 -2.88 -18.53 -8.37
C HIS A 425 -1.52 -18.21 -7.74
N VAL A 426 -0.52 -17.83 -8.54
CA VAL A 426 0.82 -17.51 -8.02
C VAL A 426 0.80 -16.30 -7.08
N ASP A 427 -0.01 -15.30 -7.40
CA ASP A 427 -0.14 -14.10 -6.58
C ASP A 427 -0.93 -14.37 -5.30
N ALA A 428 -1.90 -15.30 -5.34
CA ALA A 428 -2.62 -15.73 -4.14
C ALA A 428 -1.66 -16.43 -3.15
N VAL A 429 -0.77 -17.30 -3.65
CA VAL A 429 0.26 -17.95 -2.83
C VAL A 429 1.25 -16.92 -2.27
N LYS A 430 1.64 -15.91 -3.05
CA LYS A 430 2.46 -14.79 -2.55
C LYS A 430 1.78 -14.06 -1.42
N LEU A 431 0.51 -13.66 -1.60
CA LEU A 431 -0.26 -12.97 -0.57
C LEU A 431 -0.34 -13.80 0.73
N TYR A 432 -0.57 -15.10 0.63
CA TYR A 432 -0.50 -15.99 1.79
C TYR A 432 0.86 -15.91 2.50
N ASN A 433 1.98 -15.91 1.76
CA ASN A 433 3.30 -15.77 2.38
C ASN A 433 3.48 -14.42 3.09
N PHE A 434 2.95 -13.31 2.57
CA PHE A 434 2.99 -12.02 3.27
C PHE A 434 2.25 -12.10 4.61
N VAL A 435 1.03 -12.64 4.62
CA VAL A 435 0.23 -12.77 5.85
C VAL A 435 0.86 -13.77 6.82
N PHE A 436 1.36 -14.89 6.32
CA PHE A 436 2.04 -15.91 7.11
C PHE A 436 3.31 -15.35 7.77
N ASP A 437 4.18 -14.68 7.01
CA ASP A 437 5.40 -14.10 7.55
C ASP A 437 5.07 -13.00 8.56
N HIS A 438 4.09 -12.13 8.26
CA HIS A 438 3.60 -11.14 9.23
C HIS A 438 3.20 -11.81 10.56
N TRP A 439 2.36 -12.85 10.48
CA TRP A 439 1.90 -13.60 11.65
C TRP A 439 3.07 -14.28 12.39
N LEU A 440 3.94 -15.01 11.69
CA LEU A 440 5.05 -15.73 12.31
C LEU A 440 5.99 -14.81 13.08
N TRP A 441 6.29 -13.64 12.52
CA TRP A 441 7.22 -12.70 13.12
C TRP A 441 6.62 -11.90 14.29
N THR A 442 5.29 -11.73 14.33
CA THR A 442 4.59 -11.01 15.41
C THR A 442 4.13 -11.92 16.53
N GLU A 443 3.63 -13.11 16.19
CA GLU A 443 3.07 -14.06 17.14
C GLU A 443 4.04 -15.16 17.52
N GLY A 444 5.04 -15.46 16.69
CA GLY A 444 6.04 -16.50 16.95
C GLY A 444 5.48 -17.91 16.94
N THR A 445 6.01 -18.76 17.82
CA THR A 445 5.68 -20.19 17.81
C THR A 445 4.36 -20.49 18.49
N ALA A 446 3.75 -21.61 18.08
CA ALA A 446 2.49 -22.09 18.62
C ALA A 446 2.44 -23.61 18.65
N PRO A 447 1.75 -24.23 19.64
CA PRO A 447 1.58 -25.68 19.73
C PRO A 447 1.05 -26.36 18.46
N GLY A 448 0.30 -25.61 17.65
CA GLY A 448 -0.20 -26.04 16.37
C GLY A 448 -0.68 -24.89 15.49
N HIS A 449 -0.70 -25.14 14.19
CA HIS A 449 -1.27 -24.26 13.18
C HIS A 449 -2.38 -25.00 12.43
N VAL A 450 -3.51 -24.32 12.22
CA VAL A 450 -4.67 -24.86 11.50
C VAL A 450 -5.00 -23.92 10.36
N LEU A 451 -5.10 -24.44 9.15
CA LEU A 451 -5.54 -23.68 7.98
C LEU A 451 -7.01 -23.97 7.70
N ILE A 452 -7.82 -22.93 7.57
CA ILE A 452 -9.22 -23.01 7.13
C ILE A 452 -9.31 -22.38 5.75
N VAL A 453 -9.84 -23.13 4.78
CA VAL A 453 -10.09 -22.67 3.42
C VAL A 453 -11.60 -22.66 3.18
N ASP A 454 -12.16 -21.47 3.08
CA ASP A 454 -13.56 -21.26 2.75
C ASP A 454 -13.76 -21.22 1.24
N MET A 455 -14.54 -22.19 0.73
CA MET A 455 -14.82 -22.39 -0.68
C MET A 455 -16.18 -21.84 -1.13
N ASP A 456 -16.92 -21.14 -0.28
CA ASP A 456 -18.29 -20.66 -0.57
C ASP A 456 -18.37 -19.81 -1.86
N SER A 457 -17.41 -18.88 -2.05
CA SER A 457 -17.35 -18.05 -3.27
C SER A 457 -16.63 -18.72 -4.45
N ALA A 458 -16.04 -19.91 -4.25
CA ALA A 458 -15.20 -20.56 -5.24
C ALA A 458 -16.03 -21.38 -6.25
N CYS A 459 -15.53 -21.45 -7.48
CA CYS A 459 -16.16 -22.21 -8.56
C CYS A 459 -15.13 -23.04 -9.32
N LEU A 460 -15.60 -23.99 -10.15
CA LEU A 460 -14.70 -24.86 -10.92
C LEU A 460 -13.72 -24.06 -11.81
N GLY A 461 -14.11 -22.88 -12.29
CA GLY A 461 -13.21 -21.99 -13.04
C GLY A 461 -11.94 -21.64 -12.27
N HIS A 462 -12.03 -21.40 -10.96
CA HIS A 462 -10.87 -21.11 -10.12
C HIS A 462 -9.92 -22.31 -10.05
N ALA A 463 -10.48 -23.52 -9.95
CA ALA A 463 -9.69 -24.75 -9.98
C ALA A 463 -8.90 -24.90 -11.29
N THR A 464 -9.48 -24.51 -12.43
CA THR A 464 -8.79 -24.56 -13.72
C THR A 464 -7.66 -23.52 -13.86
N ARG A 465 -7.67 -22.44 -13.06
CA ARG A 465 -6.60 -21.45 -13.00
C ARG A 465 -5.48 -21.80 -12.02
N MET A 466 -5.61 -22.90 -11.29
CA MET A 466 -4.56 -23.38 -10.39
C MET A 466 -3.33 -23.84 -11.19
N SER A 467 -2.20 -23.17 -10.99
CA SER A 467 -0.93 -23.62 -11.56
C SER A 467 -0.39 -24.82 -10.78
N LEU A 468 -0.37 -26.00 -11.42
CA LEU A 468 0.16 -27.24 -10.83
C LEU A 468 1.65 -27.13 -10.48
N SER A 469 2.42 -26.37 -11.26
CA SER A 469 3.84 -26.12 -10.98
C SER A 469 4.01 -25.35 -9.67
N VAL A 470 3.25 -24.26 -9.49
CA VAL A 470 3.25 -23.47 -8.25
C VAL A 470 2.76 -24.31 -7.08
N ALA A 471 1.67 -25.08 -7.26
CA ALA A 471 1.13 -25.96 -6.22
C ALA A 471 2.15 -27.02 -5.78
N LYS A 472 2.83 -27.69 -6.73
CA LYS A 472 3.90 -28.66 -6.42
C LYS A 472 5.02 -28.02 -5.59
N LYS A 473 5.51 -26.85 -6.01
CA LYS A 473 6.58 -26.13 -5.29
C LYS A 473 6.15 -25.74 -3.89
N TYR A 474 4.95 -25.20 -3.76
CA TYR A 474 4.45 -24.72 -2.47
C TYR A 474 4.12 -25.87 -1.50
N LEU A 475 3.53 -26.97 -1.99
CA LEU A 475 3.29 -28.16 -1.16
C LEU A 475 4.60 -28.77 -0.65
N HIS A 476 5.66 -28.78 -1.47
CA HIS A 476 6.96 -29.24 -1.01
C HIS A 476 7.54 -28.29 0.06
N PHE A 477 7.45 -26.97 -0.13
CA PHE A 477 7.83 -25.98 0.89
C PHE A 477 7.08 -26.20 2.22
N LEU A 478 5.75 -26.39 2.15
CA LEU A 478 4.89 -26.60 3.30
C LEU A 478 5.21 -27.90 4.07
N GLN A 479 5.75 -28.92 3.40
CA GLN A 479 6.05 -30.21 4.03
C GLN A 479 7.50 -30.33 4.52
N GLU A 480 8.45 -29.67 3.87
CA GLU A 480 9.88 -29.81 4.18
C GLU A 480 10.49 -28.64 4.95
N ALA A 481 9.89 -27.44 4.87
CA ALA A 481 10.57 -26.20 5.20
C ALA A 481 9.79 -25.24 6.10
N ILE A 482 8.45 -25.27 6.10
CA ILE A 482 7.67 -24.26 6.85
C ILE A 482 7.92 -24.38 8.38
N PRO A 483 8.22 -23.28 9.09
CA PRO A 483 8.58 -23.31 10.51
C PRO A 483 7.35 -23.35 11.43
N VAL A 484 6.39 -24.24 11.16
CA VAL A 484 5.20 -24.43 12.02
C VAL A 484 4.81 -25.90 12.14
N ARG A 485 4.08 -26.22 13.22
CA ARG A 485 3.47 -27.53 13.41
C ARG A 485 2.06 -27.52 12.82
N LEU A 486 1.91 -27.94 11.56
CA LEU A 486 0.58 -28.07 10.97
C LEU A 486 -0.23 -29.17 11.68
N LYS A 487 -1.45 -28.85 12.12
CA LYS A 487 -2.36 -29.74 12.87
C LYS A 487 -3.68 -30.01 12.16
N GLY A 488 -4.05 -29.20 11.17
CA GLY A 488 -5.26 -29.40 10.40
C GLY A 488 -5.33 -28.48 9.19
N LEU A 489 -5.94 -28.98 8.12
CA LEU A 489 -6.35 -28.22 6.95
C LEU A 489 -7.82 -28.51 6.71
N HIS A 490 -8.69 -27.56 7.08
CA HIS A 490 -10.13 -27.70 6.98
C HIS A 490 -10.64 -26.93 5.78
N VAL A 491 -11.20 -27.63 4.80
CA VAL A 491 -11.91 -27.00 3.69
C VAL A 491 -13.39 -26.98 4.03
N ILE A 492 -13.95 -25.79 4.18
CA ILE A 492 -15.36 -25.57 4.53
C ILE A 492 -16.13 -25.09 3.30
N ASN A 493 -17.46 -25.25 3.33
CA ASN A 493 -18.35 -24.95 2.21
C ASN A 493 -17.90 -25.67 0.93
N THR A 494 -17.53 -26.95 1.07
CA THR A 494 -16.95 -27.74 -0.02
C THR A 494 -17.90 -27.88 -1.21
N ALA A 495 -17.40 -27.57 -2.40
CA ALA A 495 -18.12 -27.77 -3.64
C ALA A 495 -17.88 -29.16 -4.25
N SER A 496 -18.77 -29.58 -5.15
CA SER A 496 -18.74 -30.89 -5.82
C SER A 496 -17.48 -31.17 -6.66
N PHE A 497 -16.66 -30.16 -6.94
CA PHE A 497 -15.41 -30.30 -7.69
C PHE A 497 -14.16 -30.52 -6.82
N ILE A 498 -14.29 -30.58 -5.49
CA ILE A 498 -13.14 -30.71 -4.59
C ILE A 498 -12.33 -31.99 -4.82
N ASP A 499 -13.00 -33.10 -5.15
CA ASP A 499 -12.35 -34.37 -5.48
C ASP A 499 -11.40 -34.25 -6.68
N LYS A 500 -11.72 -33.37 -7.63
CA LYS A 500 -10.88 -33.11 -8.80
C LYS A 500 -9.61 -32.35 -8.39
N ILE A 501 -9.74 -31.34 -7.52
CA ILE A 501 -8.59 -30.61 -6.98
C ILE A 501 -7.69 -31.57 -6.20
N LEU A 502 -8.28 -32.40 -5.33
CA LEU A 502 -7.57 -33.43 -4.58
C LEU A 502 -6.80 -34.38 -5.49
N ALA A 503 -7.43 -34.91 -6.54
CA ALA A 503 -6.78 -35.80 -7.48
C ALA A 503 -5.56 -35.17 -8.17
N LEU A 504 -5.62 -33.86 -8.46
CA LEU A 504 -4.52 -33.11 -9.07
C LEU A 504 -3.35 -32.89 -8.11
N ILE A 505 -3.61 -32.58 -6.84
CA ILE A 505 -2.54 -32.27 -5.87
C ILE A 505 -1.98 -33.50 -5.18
N ARG A 506 -2.76 -34.59 -5.06
CA ARG A 506 -2.40 -35.83 -4.34
C ARG A 506 -1.01 -36.38 -4.69
N PRO A 507 -0.52 -36.35 -5.94
CA PRO A 507 0.84 -36.81 -6.27
C PRO A 507 1.97 -36.03 -5.56
N PHE A 508 1.68 -34.81 -5.10
CA PHE A 508 2.66 -33.93 -4.46
C PHE A 508 2.53 -33.89 -2.93
N VAL A 509 1.57 -34.63 -2.36
CA VAL A 509 1.24 -34.60 -0.93
C VAL A 509 1.63 -35.92 -0.27
N LYS A 510 2.40 -35.84 0.82
CA LYS A 510 2.77 -36.98 1.65
C LYS A 510 1.59 -37.47 2.48
N LYS A 511 1.66 -38.73 2.95
CA LYS A 511 0.57 -39.35 3.73
C LYS A 511 0.25 -38.57 4.99
N GLU A 512 1.29 -38.02 5.63
CA GLU A 512 1.18 -37.21 6.84
C GLU A 512 0.33 -35.97 6.58
N LEU A 513 0.59 -35.23 5.50
CA LEU A 513 -0.19 -34.04 5.17
C LEU A 513 -1.64 -34.39 4.74
N ILE A 514 -1.84 -35.43 3.92
CA ILE A 514 -3.20 -35.91 3.56
C ILE A 514 -4.03 -36.23 4.80
N SER A 515 -3.43 -36.83 5.83
CA SER A 515 -4.14 -37.22 7.05
C SER A 515 -4.67 -36.04 7.89
N LEU A 516 -4.17 -34.83 7.63
CA LEU A 516 -4.60 -33.59 8.29
C LEU A 516 -5.68 -32.84 7.50
N VAL A 517 -6.04 -33.30 6.30
CA VAL A 517 -7.02 -32.63 5.44
C VAL A 517 -8.43 -33.11 5.78
N HIS A 518 -9.32 -32.17 6.10
CA HIS A 518 -10.71 -32.41 6.42
C HIS A 518 -11.62 -31.60 5.50
N PHE A 519 -12.68 -32.24 5.00
CA PHE A 519 -13.66 -31.64 4.09
C PHE A 519 -15.00 -31.51 4.81
N HIS A 520 -15.57 -30.31 4.74
CA HIS A 520 -16.78 -29.96 5.47
C HIS A 520 -17.78 -29.30 4.54
N THR A 521 -18.92 -29.96 4.35
CA THR A 521 -20.07 -29.38 3.65
C THR A 521 -20.90 -28.52 4.60
N ASP A 522 -21.09 -28.99 5.84
CA ASP A 522 -21.86 -28.30 6.89
C ASP A 522 -20.95 -27.81 8.02
N MET A 523 -21.18 -26.57 8.49
CA MET A 523 -20.39 -25.96 9.56
C MET A 523 -20.49 -26.72 10.90
N GLU A 524 -21.60 -27.42 11.15
CA GLU A 524 -21.78 -28.29 12.32
C GLU A 524 -20.73 -29.40 12.43
N THR A 525 -20.11 -29.79 11.31
CA THR A 525 -19.03 -30.79 11.30
C THR A 525 -17.67 -30.20 11.67
N VAL A 526 -17.52 -28.87 11.58
CA VAL A 526 -16.28 -28.14 11.87
C VAL A 526 -16.23 -27.73 13.34
N TYR A 527 -17.37 -27.30 13.91
CA TYR A 527 -17.44 -26.76 15.28
C TYR A 527 -16.91 -27.69 16.39
N PRO A 528 -17.03 -29.03 16.29
CA PRO A 528 -16.40 -29.94 17.25
C PRO A 528 -14.87 -29.94 17.20
N LEU A 529 -14.28 -29.59 16.05
CA LEU A 529 -12.83 -29.56 15.83
C LEU A 529 -12.25 -28.17 16.09
N ILE A 530 -12.99 -27.13 15.69
CA ILE A 530 -12.63 -25.72 15.82
C ILE A 530 -13.82 -24.97 16.43
N PRO A 531 -13.73 -24.45 17.67
CA PRO A 531 -14.89 -23.85 18.32
C PRO A 531 -15.51 -22.70 17.51
N GLN A 532 -16.85 -22.68 17.42
CA GLN A 532 -17.61 -21.68 16.66
C GLN A 532 -17.21 -20.23 16.98
N LYS A 533 -16.93 -19.92 18.25
CA LYS A 533 -16.52 -18.58 18.70
C LYS A 533 -15.30 -18.02 17.96
N LEU A 534 -14.43 -18.88 17.39
CA LEU A 534 -13.21 -18.46 16.71
C LEU A 534 -13.48 -17.93 15.30
N PHE A 535 -14.62 -18.27 14.72
CA PHE A 535 -14.97 -17.89 13.35
C PHE A 535 -15.45 -16.43 13.24
N PRO A 536 -15.45 -15.86 12.02
CA PRO A 536 -16.12 -14.60 11.72
C PRO A 536 -17.61 -14.57 12.12
N LYS A 537 -18.16 -13.36 12.29
CA LYS A 537 -19.57 -13.13 12.67
C LYS A 537 -20.56 -13.86 11.75
N GLU A 538 -20.23 -13.97 10.47
CA GLU A 538 -21.02 -14.61 9.42
C GLU A 538 -21.24 -16.12 9.68
N PHE A 539 -20.36 -16.76 10.46
CA PHE A 539 -20.48 -18.16 10.87
C PHE A 539 -20.95 -18.30 12.33
N GLY A 540 -21.55 -17.26 12.91
CA GLY A 540 -22.02 -17.25 14.31
C GLY A 540 -20.90 -17.17 15.34
N GLY A 541 -19.67 -16.83 14.91
CA GLY A 541 -18.52 -16.68 15.79
C GLY A 541 -18.39 -15.27 16.39
N LYS A 542 -17.27 -15.04 17.09
CA LYS A 542 -16.96 -13.78 17.77
C LYS A 542 -15.81 -12.99 17.15
N ALA A 543 -15.13 -13.54 16.14
CA ALA A 543 -14.13 -12.77 15.41
C ALA A 543 -14.81 -11.60 14.67
N ASP A 544 -14.01 -10.65 14.19
CA ASP A 544 -14.53 -9.57 13.34
C ASP A 544 -15.23 -10.13 12.10
N SER A 545 -16.07 -9.32 11.45
CA SER A 545 -16.69 -9.71 10.17
C SER A 545 -15.60 -9.96 9.12
N ILE A 546 -15.92 -10.76 8.11
CA ILE A 546 -14.99 -11.09 7.02
C ILE A 546 -14.46 -9.80 6.36
N LEU A 547 -15.33 -8.81 6.16
CA LEU A 547 -14.95 -7.52 5.55
C LEU A 547 -14.02 -6.70 6.46
N GLU A 548 -14.28 -6.67 7.77
CA GLU A 548 -13.42 -6.00 8.75
C GLU A 548 -12.05 -6.67 8.82
N LEU A 549 -12.01 -8.01 8.87
CA LEU A 549 -10.76 -8.78 8.84
C LEU A 549 -9.95 -8.50 7.57
N HIS A 550 -10.62 -8.42 6.43
CA HIS A 550 -9.99 -8.12 5.14
C HIS A 550 -9.36 -6.74 5.11
N LYS A 551 -10.11 -5.72 5.56
CA LYS A 551 -9.60 -4.35 5.70
C LYS A 551 -8.38 -4.31 6.63
N LYS A 552 -8.51 -4.84 7.85
CA LYS A 552 -7.44 -4.82 8.87
C LYS A 552 -6.17 -5.53 8.40
N MET A 553 -6.30 -6.67 7.71
CA MET A 553 -5.12 -7.38 7.22
C MET A 553 -4.40 -6.57 6.14
N LYS A 554 -5.13 -5.96 5.20
CA LYS A 554 -4.51 -5.11 4.19
C LYS A 554 -3.74 -3.96 4.83
N GLU A 555 -4.34 -3.29 5.81
CA GLU A 555 -3.68 -2.22 6.57
C GLU A 555 -2.40 -2.70 7.27
N LYS A 556 -2.42 -3.87 7.91
CA LYS A 556 -1.22 -4.48 8.52
C LYS A 556 -0.14 -4.78 7.49
N LEU A 557 -0.49 -5.35 6.34
CA LEU A 557 0.49 -5.64 5.29
C LEU A 557 1.12 -4.35 4.74
N PHE A 558 0.30 -3.33 4.46
CA PHE A 558 0.79 -2.03 3.97
C PHE A 558 1.69 -1.34 4.99
N ALA A 559 1.29 -1.31 6.27
CA ALA A 559 2.09 -0.72 7.33
C ALA A 559 3.46 -1.38 7.49
N ASN A 560 3.63 -2.63 7.03
CA ASN A 560 4.88 -3.39 7.16
C ASN A 560 5.57 -3.68 5.82
N ARG A 561 5.28 -2.89 4.77
CA ARG A 561 5.89 -3.02 3.44
C ARG A 561 7.41 -3.13 3.47
N ASP A 562 8.09 -2.23 4.20
CA ASP A 562 9.54 -2.15 4.24
C ASP A 562 10.18 -3.42 4.79
N PHE A 563 9.51 -4.09 5.74
CA PHE A 563 9.97 -5.36 6.27
C PHE A 563 10.06 -6.43 5.18
N PHE A 564 9.04 -6.55 4.32
CA PHE A 564 9.02 -7.57 3.27
C PHE A 564 10.05 -7.33 2.18
N ILE A 565 10.24 -6.07 1.78
CA ILE A 565 11.28 -5.67 0.81
C ILE A 565 12.68 -5.95 1.39
N HIS A 566 12.89 -5.61 2.66
CA HIS A 566 14.17 -5.87 3.33
C HIS A 566 14.45 -7.37 3.44
N GLU A 567 13.46 -8.17 3.80
CA GLU A 567 13.59 -9.61 3.95
C GLU A 567 14.00 -10.28 2.63
N GLU A 568 13.37 -9.92 1.50
CA GLU A 568 13.73 -10.46 0.18
C GLU A 568 15.21 -10.27 -0.15
N ASN A 569 15.75 -9.09 0.16
CA ASN A 569 17.12 -8.72 -0.19
C ASN A 569 18.18 -9.30 0.76
N THR A 570 17.78 -9.75 1.96
CA THR A 570 18.73 -10.16 3.01
C THR A 570 18.68 -11.64 3.35
N ARG A 571 17.62 -12.36 2.95
CA ARG A 571 17.36 -13.75 3.38
C ARG A 571 17.55 -14.77 2.26
N LEU A 572 18.59 -14.58 1.43
CA LEU A 572 18.91 -15.48 0.30
C LEU A 572 20.12 -16.36 0.60
N VAL A 573 20.14 -17.55 0.00
CA VAL A 573 21.27 -18.47 0.04
C VAL A 573 22.29 -18.10 -1.03
N ASN A 574 23.57 -18.18 -0.68
CA ASN A 574 24.68 -18.11 -1.64
C ASN A 574 25.25 -19.50 -1.90
N GLU A 575 24.76 -20.16 -2.95
CA GLU A 575 25.15 -21.54 -3.31
C GLU A 575 26.66 -21.72 -3.55
N LYS A 576 27.38 -20.66 -3.94
CA LYS A 576 28.84 -20.74 -4.15
C LYS A 576 29.61 -20.96 -2.85
N LEU A 577 29.01 -20.62 -1.71
CA LEU A 577 29.62 -20.77 -0.40
C LEU A 577 29.19 -22.06 0.29
N ARG A 578 28.32 -22.88 -0.34
CA ARG A 578 27.79 -24.08 0.30
C ARG A 578 28.92 -25.10 0.51
N PRO A 579 29.11 -25.65 1.74
CA PRO A 579 30.14 -26.65 1.99
C PRO A 579 30.03 -27.84 1.04
N SER A 580 31.13 -28.18 0.36
CA SER A 580 31.19 -29.15 -0.75
C SER A 580 30.75 -30.58 -0.41
N GLU A 581 30.75 -30.96 0.87
CA GLU A 581 30.28 -32.25 1.37
C GLU A 581 28.74 -32.32 1.51
N LYS A 582 28.03 -31.20 1.34
CA LYS A 582 26.58 -31.08 1.53
C LYS A 582 25.94 -30.34 0.36
N LYS A 583 25.85 -30.97 -0.82
CA LYS A 583 24.90 -30.49 -1.85
C LYS A 583 23.48 -30.68 -1.31
N SER A 584 22.61 -29.68 -1.46
CA SER A 584 21.22 -29.76 -0.99
C SER A 584 20.45 -30.75 -1.86
N THR A 585 20.45 -32.04 -1.48
CA THR A 585 19.81 -33.10 -2.27
C THR A 585 18.32 -32.85 -2.45
N THR A 586 17.63 -32.24 -1.49
CA THR A 586 16.17 -32.16 -1.47
C THR A 586 15.54 -31.12 -2.40
N ALA A 587 16.11 -29.91 -2.52
CA ALA A 587 15.56 -28.90 -3.45
C ALA A 587 15.95 -29.22 -4.91
N ASP A 588 17.18 -29.70 -5.09
CA ASP A 588 17.71 -30.10 -6.40
C ASP A 588 16.96 -31.31 -6.97
N GLU A 589 16.66 -32.33 -6.15
CA GLU A 589 15.85 -33.50 -6.55
C GLU A 589 14.37 -33.15 -6.80
N ALA A 590 13.79 -32.22 -6.03
CA ALA A 590 12.37 -31.89 -6.14
C ALA A 590 12.03 -31.01 -7.36
N PHE A 591 12.96 -30.14 -7.75
CA PHE A 591 12.72 -29.08 -8.73
C PHE A 591 13.71 -29.04 -9.90
N GLY A 592 14.76 -29.86 -9.87
CA GLY A 592 15.71 -29.98 -10.98
C GLY A 592 16.51 -28.70 -11.21
N PHE A 593 16.95 -28.02 -10.15
CA PHE A 593 17.72 -26.78 -10.22
C PHE A 593 19.16 -26.96 -10.79
N GLU A 594 19.47 -28.08 -11.45
CA GLU A 594 20.73 -28.27 -12.17
C GLU A 594 20.88 -27.24 -13.30
N GLY A 595 21.68 -26.21 -13.04
CA GLY A 595 22.31 -25.41 -14.07
C GLY A 595 23.40 -26.21 -14.77
N SER A 596 23.25 -26.42 -16.07
CA SER A 596 24.25 -26.72 -17.11
C SER A 596 25.74 -26.65 -16.69
N PHE A 597 26.25 -27.69 -16.02
CA PHE A 597 27.68 -27.99 -15.98
C PHE A 597 27.90 -29.44 -16.38
N LYS A 598 27.69 -29.74 -17.66
CA LYS A 598 28.35 -30.90 -18.29
C LYS A 598 29.85 -30.67 -18.19
N ARG A 599 30.52 -31.32 -17.24
CA ARG A 599 31.95 -31.60 -17.40
C ARG A 599 32.06 -32.47 -18.65
N LEU A 600 32.63 -31.91 -19.71
CA LEU A 600 33.17 -32.67 -20.82
C LEU A 600 34.26 -33.57 -20.23
N ASN A 601 33.94 -34.85 -20.02
CA ASN A 601 34.96 -35.87 -19.94
C ASN A 601 35.51 -36.00 -21.36
N ILE A 602 36.73 -35.51 -21.56
CA ILE A 602 37.54 -35.83 -22.73
C ILE A 602 38.32 -37.07 -22.31
N ASP A 603 38.00 -38.21 -22.94
CA ASP A 603 38.83 -39.42 -22.90
C ASP A 603 40.08 -39.24 -23.77
#